data_AF-A0A5E4FYS9-F1
#
_entry.id   AF-A0A5E4FYS9-F1
#
_cell.length_a   1.000
_cell.length_b   1.000
_cell.length_c   1.000
_cell.angle_alpha   90.00
_cell.angle_beta   90.00
_cell.angle_gamma   90.00
#
_symmetry.space_group_name_H-M   'P 1'
#
loop_
_entity.id
_entity.type
_entity.pdbx_description
1 polymer ?
#
loop_
_entity_poly.entity_id
_entity_poly.type
_entity_poly.pdbx_seq_one_letter_code
_entity_poly.pdbx_strand_id
1 'polypeptide(L)'
;DELQKQVYEGTLTVSGSNNVLTMALGPEHTGRVRGVGAGISTRQYFNLPKQQRVTFADQLKESVRDVLGEETLKMEARMKQLVEAERENLLNQLHQLFPNFDPSMLKLTTNPFPIQGQEQSPKNPMSDKASCFGALDALNFEDHNAKDEQNQDEM
;
A
#
# COMPACT_ATOMS: atom_id res chain seq x y z
N ASP A 1 -35.10 -26.60 -50.51
CA ASP A 1 -33.94 -25.78 -50.14
C ASP A 1 -32.64 -26.53 -50.33
N GLU A 2 -31.86 -26.14 -51.34
CA GLU A 2 -30.57 -26.72 -51.69
C GLU A 2 -29.56 -26.65 -50.53
N LEU A 3 -29.65 -25.59 -49.72
CA LEU A 3 -28.83 -25.40 -48.52
C LEU A 3 -29.11 -26.43 -47.42
N GLN A 4 -30.39 -26.78 -47.16
CA GLN A 4 -30.72 -27.77 -46.13
C GLN A 4 -30.24 -29.17 -46.52
N LYS A 5 -30.30 -29.50 -47.81
CA LYS A 5 -29.76 -30.75 -48.36
C LYS A 5 -28.24 -30.84 -48.17
N GLN A 6 -27.51 -29.76 -48.44
CA GLN A 6 -26.05 -29.71 -48.25
C GLN A 6 -25.62 -29.81 -46.78
N VAL A 7 -26.41 -29.30 -45.83
CA VAL A 7 -26.16 -29.48 -44.39
C VAL A 7 -26.39 -30.94 -43.97
N TYR A 8 -27.47 -31.56 -44.47
CA TYR A 8 -27.79 -32.96 -44.16
C TYR A 8 -26.77 -33.95 -44.75
N GLU A 9 -26.26 -33.66 -45.94
CA GLU A 9 -25.19 -34.41 -46.61
C GLU A 9 -23.81 -34.20 -45.97
N GLY A 10 -23.70 -33.30 -44.98
CA GLY A 10 -22.46 -33.02 -44.25
C GLY A 10 -21.46 -32.14 -45.02
N THR A 11 -21.84 -31.66 -46.20
CA THR A 11 -21.01 -30.80 -47.06
C THR A 11 -20.86 -29.39 -46.51
N LEU A 12 -21.88 -28.90 -45.80
CA LEU A 12 -21.92 -27.57 -45.21
C LEU A 12 -22.05 -27.66 -43.68
N THR A 13 -21.05 -27.15 -42.96
CA THR A 13 -21.08 -27.07 -41.49
C THR A 13 -21.59 -25.71 -41.04
N VAL A 14 -22.68 -25.71 -40.27
CA VAL A 14 -23.20 -24.49 -39.64
C VAL A 14 -22.52 -24.35 -38.27
N SER A 15 -21.64 -23.36 -38.14
CA SER A 15 -20.97 -23.03 -36.88
C SER A 15 -21.68 -21.85 -36.20
N GLY A 16 -21.93 -21.96 -34.89
CA GLY A 16 -22.56 -20.92 -34.08
C GLY A 16 -23.88 -21.34 -33.41
N SER A 17 -24.32 -20.57 -32.42
CA SER A 17 -25.60 -20.80 -31.74
C SER A 17 -26.75 -20.23 -32.56
N ASN A 18 -27.54 -21.09 -33.19
CA ASN A 18 -28.76 -20.69 -33.92
C ASN A 18 -29.97 -20.60 -32.96
N ASN A 19 -29.86 -19.80 -31.89
CA ASN A 19 -30.97 -19.56 -30.96
C ASN A 19 -31.50 -18.14 -31.14
N VAL A 20 -32.76 -17.92 -30.74
CA VAL A 20 -33.46 -16.63 -30.90
C VAL A 20 -32.70 -15.47 -30.21
N LEU A 21 -32.02 -15.72 -29.09
CA LEU A 21 -31.27 -14.70 -28.36
C LEU A 21 -30.02 -14.25 -29.12
N THR A 22 -29.32 -15.17 -29.76
CA THR A 22 -28.17 -14.87 -30.61
C THR A 22 -28.61 -14.18 -31.90
N MET A 23 -29.77 -14.54 -32.45
CA MET A 23 -30.33 -13.83 -33.61
C MET A 23 -30.73 -12.39 -33.28
N ALA A 24 -31.33 -12.15 -32.11
CA ALA A 24 -31.81 -10.83 -31.71
C ALA A 24 -30.70 -9.90 -31.20
N LEU A 25 -29.74 -10.45 -30.45
CA LEU A 25 -28.74 -9.66 -29.70
C LEU A 25 -27.30 -9.86 -30.20
N GLY A 26 -27.08 -10.79 -31.13
CA GLY A 26 -25.76 -11.16 -31.63
C GLY A 26 -25.03 -12.20 -30.76
N PRO A 27 -23.77 -12.52 -31.13
CA PRO A 27 -22.93 -13.50 -30.44
C PRO A 27 -22.69 -13.16 -28.96
N GLU A 28 -22.35 -14.18 -28.17
CA GLU A 28 -21.99 -13.99 -26.76
C GLU A 28 -20.59 -13.40 -26.60
N HIS A 29 -20.44 -12.50 -25.63
CA HIS A 29 -19.14 -12.02 -25.18
C HIS A 29 -18.89 -12.49 -23.75
N THR A 30 -17.82 -13.26 -23.55
CA THR A 30 -17.44 -13.80 -22.24
C THR A 30 -17.35 -12.69 -21.20
N GLY A 31 -18.02 -12.89 -20.06
CA GLY A 31 -17.97 -11.99 -18.92
C GLY A 31 -18.82 -10.72 -19.06
N ARG A 32 -19.63 -10.58 -20.13
CA ARG A 32 -20.51 -9.42 -20.37
C ARG A 32 -21.98 -9.82 -20.36
N VAL A 33 -22.86 -8.89 -20.00
CA VAL A 33 -24.31 -9.13 -20.00
C VAL A 33 -24.92 -8.68 -21.33
N ARG A 34 -25.66 -9.59 -21.99
CA ARG A 34 -26.36 -9.29 -23.25
C ARG A 34 -27.48 -8.26 -23.01
N GLY A 35 -27.69 -7.36 -23.97
CA GLY A 35 -28.85 -6.44 -23.97
C GLY A 35 -28.80 -5.29 -22.96
N VAL A 36 -27.70 -5.14 -22.20
CA VAL A 36 -27.57 -4.11 -21.15
C VAL A 36 -26.77 -2.89 -21.62
N GLY A 37 -26.11 -2.97 -22.77
CA GLY A 37 -25.26 -1.90 -23.34
C GLY A 37 -23.78 -2.28 -23.38
N ALA A 38 -22.97 -1.39 -23.97
CA ALA A 38 -21.55 -1.66 -24.19
C ALA A 38 -20.76 -1.69 -22.87
N GLY A 39 -19.93 -2.72 -22.70
CA GLY A 39 -18.92 -2.77 -21.63
C GLY A 39 -19.42 -3.17 -20.24
N ILE A 40 -20.69 -3.52 -20.05
CA ILE A 40 -21.19 -3.97 -18.74
C ILE A 40 -20.81 -5.44 -18.49
N SER A 41 -19.93 -5.65 -17.51
CA SER A 41 -19.57 -6.98 -17.05
C SER A 41 -20.68 -7.61 -16.18
N THR A 42 -20.69 -8.93 -16.11
CA THR A 42 -21.62 -9.67 -15.22
C THR A 42 -21.50 -9.21 -13.77
N ARG A 43 -20.28 -8.97 -13.26
CA ARG A 43 -20.05 -8.48 -11.90
C ARG A 43 -20.67 -7.11 -11.66
N GLN A 44 -20.53 -6.19 -12.61
CA GLN A 44 -21.13 -4.85 -12.51
C GLN A 44 -22.65 -4.93 -12.54
N TYR A 45 -23.21 -5.74 -13.45
CA TYR A 45 -24.66 -5.87 -13.60
C TYR A 45 -25.34 -6.42 -12.36
N PHE A 46 -24.79 -7.50 -11.79
CA PHE A 46 -25.33 -8.14 -10.59
C PHE A 46 -24.83 -7.49 -9.29
N ASN A 47 -24.11 -6.36 -9.37
CA ASN A 47 -23.50 -5.67 -8.22
C ASN A 47 -22.71 -6.62 -7.31
N LEU A 48 -21.97 -7.56 -7.92
CA LEU A 48 -21.21 -8.55 -7.16
C LEU A 48 -20.07 -7.86 -6.41
N PRO A 49 -19.83 -8.20 -5.14
CA PRO A 49 -18.74 -7.62 -4.38
C PRO A 49 -17.41 -7.85 -5.09
N LYS A 50 -16.55 -6.81 -5.09
CA LYS A 50 -15.19 -6.94 -5.59
C LYS A 50 -14.46 -7.94 -4.70
N GLN A 51 -13.93 -9.00 -5.30
CA GLN A 51 -13.15 -9.97 -4.57
C GLN A 51 -11.78 -9.36 -4.32
N GLN A 52 -11.51 -8.95 -3.08
CA GLN A 52 -10.20 -8.50 -2.67
C GLN A 52 -9.26 -9.70 -2.73
N ARG A 53 -8.24 -9.64 -3.58
CA ARG A 53 -7.19 -10.66 -3.61
C ARG A 53 -6.13 -10.25 -2.62
N VAL A 54 -6.08 -10.94 -1.48
CA VAL A 54 -4.95 -10.82 -0.56
C VAL A 54 -3.89 -11.80 -1.07
N THR A 55 -2.73 -11.27 -1.46
CA THR A 55 -1.60 -12.11 -1.90
C THR A 55 -0.74 -12.50 -0.71
N PHE A 56 0.07 -13.54 -0.88
CA PHE A 56 1.08 -13.90 0.13
C PHE A 56 2.05 -12.75 0.41
N ALA A 57 2.40 -11.98 -0.62
CA ALA A 57 3.23 -10.79 -0.48
C ALA A 57 2.58 -9.73 0.40
N ASP A 58 1.26 -9.53 0.29
CA ASP A 58 0.53 -8.59 1.13
C ASP A 58 0.54 -9.03 2.60
N GLN A 59 0.33 -10.33 2.85
CA GLN A 59 0.36 -10.90 4.21
C GLN A 59 1.75 -10.80 4.84
N LEU A 60 2.80 -11.09 4.06
CA LEU A 60 4.18 -10.96 4.53
C LEU A 60 4.53 -9.51 4.86
N LYS A 61 4.11 -8.57 4.00
CA LYS A 61 4.29 -7.13 4.23
C LYS A 61 3.60 -6.69 5.51
N GLU A 62 2.40 -7.18 5.78
CA GLU A 62 1.67 -6.89 7.01
C GLU A 62 2.39 -7.45 8.24
N SER A 63 2.77 -8.73 8.22
CA SER A 63 3.51 -9.36 9.32
C SER A 63 4.82 -8.64 9.65
N VAL A 64 5.57 -8.20 8.64
CA VAL A 64 6.82 -7.45 8.85
C VAL A 64 6.56 -6.10 9.51
N ARG A 65 5.48 -5.39 9.13
CA ARG A 65 5.10 -4.12 9.78
C ARG A 65 4.73 -4.34 11.24
N ASP A 66 3.99 -5.39 11.55
CA ASP A 66 3.57 -5.69 12.92
C ASP A 66 4.78 -5.98 13.82
N VAL A 67 5.70 -6.83 13.35
CA VAL A 67 6.93 -7.17 14.09
C VAL A 67 7.81 -5.93 14.32
N LEU A 68 7.95 -5.07 13.30
CA LEU A 68 8.73 -3.83 13.45
C LEU A 68 8.06 -2.86 14.43
N GLY A 69 6.73 -2.76 14.39
CA GLY A 69 5.96 -1.95 15.33
C GLY A 69 6.11 -2.45 16.76
N GLU A 70 6.03 -3.76 16.98
CA GLU A 70 6.22 -4.34 18.31
C GLU A 70 7.64 -4.11 18.86
N GLU A 71 8.67 -4.37 18.05
CA GLU A 71 10.06 -4.18 18.47
C GLU A 71 10.41 -2.70 18.74
N THR A 72 9.83 -1.76 17.99
CA THR A 72 10.03 -0.31 18.22
C THR A 72 9.42 0.13 19.55
N LEU A 73 8.18 -0.26 19.86
CA LEU A 73 7.54 0.02 21.15
C LEU A 73 8.29 -0.61 22.34
N LYS A 74 8.80 -1.84 22.15
CA LYS A 74 9.59 -2.55 23.15
C LYS A 74 10.93 -1.87 23.42
N MET A 75 11.59 -1.38 22.38
CA MET A 75 12.83 -0.61 22.52
C MET A 75 12.58 0.72 23.23
N GLU A 76 11.50 1.42 22.88
CA GLU A 76 11.09 2.66 23.54
C GLU A 76 10.81 2.45 25.03
N ALA A 77 10.09 1.38 25.38
CA ALA A 77 9.80 1.03 26.77
C ALA A 77 11.08 0.73 27.55
N ARG A 78 12.03 -0.01 26.97
CA ARG A 78 13.34 -0.28 27.60
C ARG A 78 14.14 1.01 27.83
N MET A 79 14.14 1.90 26.85
CA MET A 79 14.83 3.18 26.97
C MET A 79 14.21 4.04 28.08
N LYS A 80 12.87 4.13 28.12
CA LYS A 80 12.14 4.82 29.20
C LYS A 80 12.50 4.25 30.57
N GLN A 81 12.52 2.93 30.71
CA GLN A 81 12.93 2.29 31.96
C GLN A 81 14.37 2.61 32.36
N LEU A 82 15.31 2.65 31.40
CA LEU A 82 16.70 3.02 31.69
C LEU A 82 16.79 4.47 32.18
N VAL A 83 16.13 5.39 31.48
CA VAL A 83 16.09 6.82 31.85
C VAL A 83 15.45 7.03 33.22
N GLU A 84 14.35 6.33 33.51
CA GLU A 84 13.70 6.37 34.82
C GLU A 84 14.59 5.79 35.92
N ALA A 85 15.27 4.66 35.67
CA ALA A 85 16.20 4.07 36.62
C ALA A 85 17.39 4.99 36.92
N GLU A 86 17.96 5.63 35.89
CA GLU A 86 19.02 6.64 36.06
C GLU A 86 18.53 7.85 36.84
N ARG A 87 17.31 8.33 36.55
CA ARG A 87 16.68 9.42 37.31
C ARG A 87 16.56 9.05 38.79
N GLU A 88 16.03 7.88 39.12
CA GLU A 88 15.90 7.43 40.51
C GLU A 88 17.27 7.27 41.19
N ASN A 89 18.29 6.81 40.45
CA ASN A 89 19.67 6.77 40.97
C ASN A 89 20.16 8.17 41.36
N LEU A 90 19.97 9.17 40.49
CA LEU A 90 20.34 10.55 40.78
C LEU A 90 19.55 11.14 41.95
N LEU A 91 18.24 10.86 42.05
CA LEU A 91 17.41 11.29 43.17
C LEU A 91 17.91 10.72 44.50
N ASN A 92 18.30 9.44 44.51
CA ASN A 92 18.88 8.80 45.69
C ASN A 92 20.21 9.42 46.09
N GLN A 93 21.05 9.82 45.12
CA GLN A 93 22.29 10.56 45.40
C GLN A 93 21.99 11.96 46.01
N LEU A 94 20.99 12.67 45.48
CA LEU A 94 20.58 13.98 45.98
C LEU A 94 20.01 13.92 47.39
N HIS A 95 19.18 12.92 47.70
CA HIS A 95 18.61 12.76 49.04
C HIS A 95 19.69 12.49 50.10
N GLN A 96 20.75 11.76 49.76
CA GLN A 96 21.88 11.56 50.67
C GLN A 96 22.68 12.86 50.91
N LEU A 97 22.82 13.70 49.87
CA LEU A 97 23.57 14.95 49.98
C LEU A 97 22.76 16.07 50.66
N PHE A 98 21.44 16.05 50.48
CA PHE A 98 20.50 17.04 50.98
C PHE A 98 19.31 16.34 51.67
N PRO A 99 19.36 16.12 52.99
CA PRO A 99 18.30 15.41 53.72
C PRO A 99 16.92 16.06 53.67
N ASN A 100 16.86 17.38 53.40
CA ASN A 100 15.61 18.14 53.26
C ASN A 100 15.18 18.31 51.79
N PHE A 101 15.72 17.51 50.88
CA PHE A 101 15.39 17.60 49.46
C PHE A 101 13.98 17.07 49.19
N ASP A 102 13.12 17.92 48.61
CA ASP A 102 11.79 17.54 48.13
C ASP A 102 11.83 17.32 46.59
N PRO A 103 11.65 16.08 46.10
CA PRO A 103 11.66 15.78 44.67
C PRO A 103 10.48 16.42 43.92
N SER A 104 9.44 16.91 44.59
CA SER A 104 8.32 17.63 43.97
C SER A 104 8.77 18.93 43.28
N MET A 105 9.91 19.49 43.71
CA MET A 105 10.56 20.66 43.13
C MET A 105 11.10 20.41 41.71
N LEU A 106 11.29 19.14 41.31
CA LEU A 106 11.82 18.75 40.00
C LEU A 106 10.75 18.47 38.95
N LYS A 107 9.48 18.81 39.21
CA LYS A 107 8.41 18.68 38.21
C LYS A 107 8.61 19.70 37.10
N LEU A 108 9.39 19.35 36.09
CA LEU A 108 9.37 20.02 34.81
C LEU A 108 8.04 19.67 34.13
N THR A 109 7.27 20.69 33.76
CA THR A 109 6.11 20.51 32.88
C THR A 109 6.62 20.09 31.51
N THR A 110 6.80 18.78 31.31
CA THR A 110 6.93 18.19 29.97
C THR A 110 5.59 18.38 29.29
N ASN A 111 5.39 19.57 28.71
CA ASN A 111 4.51 19.71 27.57
C ASN A 111 5.07 18.73 26.53
N PRO A 112 4.28 17.78 26.03
CA PRO A 112 4.73 16.92 24.94
C PRO A 112 4.82 17.83 23.72
N PHE A 113 5.96 18.48 23.51
CA PHE A 113 6.28 19.03 22.21
C PHE A 113 6.42 17.81 21.30
N PRO A 114 5.51 17.59 20.33
CA PRO A 114 5.86 16.70 19.25
C PRO A 114 7.10 17.32 18.61
N ILE A 115 8.16 16.53 18.42
CA ILE A 115 9.26 16.90 17.54
C ILE A 115 8.69 16.89 16.12
N GLN A 116 7.93 17.92 15.78
CA GLN A 116 7.69 18.33 14.41
C GLN A 116 8.88 19.21 14.07
N GLY A 117 9.73 18.73 13.16
CA GLY A 117 10.83 19.51 12.63
C GLY A 117 10.30 20.82 12.06
N GLN A 118 10.66 21.93 12.69
CA GLN A 118 10.92 23.26 12.13
C GLN A 118 10.97 24.29 13.27
N GLU A 119 12.07 24.32 14.01
CA GLU A 119 12.47 25.55 14.70
C GLU A 119 13.01 26.51 13.63
N GLN A 120 12.12 27.30 13.00
CA GLN A 120 12.55 28.48 12.27
C GLN A 120 13.03 29.51 13.30
N SER A 121 14.33 29.48 13.59
CA SER A 121 15.01 30.56 14.30
C SER A 121 14.79 31.91 13.60
N PRO A 122 14.77 33.03 14.34
CA PRO A 122 14.60 34.36 13.76
C PRO A 122 15.65 34.61 12.67
N LYS A 123 15.19 35.04 11.49
CA LYS A 123 16.02 35.34 10.32
C LYS A 123 17.06 36.41 10.65
N ASN A 124 18.33 36.00 10.79
CA ASN A 124 19.46 36.90 10.65
C ASN A 124 19.69 37.16 9.15
N PRO A 125 19.70 38.42 8.67
CA PRO A 125 19.66 38.74 7.24
C PRO A 125 21.02 38.64 6.53
N MET A 126 22.00 37.91 7.07
CA MET A 126 23.34 37.89 6.46
C MET A 126 24.10 36.59 6.75
N SER A 127 23.87 35.55 5.95
CA SER A 127 24.86 34.49 5.73
C SER A 127 24.55 33.74 4.44
N ASP A 128 25.16 34.20 3.35
CA ASP A 128 25.41 33.36 2.19
C ASP A 128 26.54 32.39 2.54
N LYS A 129 26.26 31.09 2.61
CA LYS A 129 27.02 29.97 2.01
C LYS A 129 26.44 28.61 2.45
N ALA A 130 25.89 27.89 1.46
CA ALA A 130 25.77 26.43 1.32
C ALA A 130 25.41 25.58 2.54
N SER A 131 24.12 25.26 2.69
CA SER A 131 23.68 24.04 3.40
C SER A 131 23.09 23.06 2.38
N CYS A 132 23.87 22.06 2.01
CA CYS A 132 23.42 20.92 1.23
C CYS A 132 22.80 19.89 2.17
N PHE A 133 21.49 19.93 2.37
CA PHE A 133 20.75 18.80 2.92
C PHE A 133 19.35 18.80 2.32
N GLY A 134 19.10 17.92 1.34
CA GLY A 134 17.78 17.79 0.73
C GLY A 134 17.78 17.21 -0.67
N ALA A 135 18.36 16.02 -0.85
CA ALA A 135 18.02 15.13 -1.97
C ALA A 135 18.11 13.68 -1.48
N LEU A 136 17.15 13.29 -0.65
CA LEU A 136 16.72 11.90 -0.57
C LEU A 136 15.33 11.87 -1.18
N ASP A 137 15.30 12.07 -2.50
CA ASP A 137 14.14 11.71 -3.29
C ASP A 137 13.95 10.20 -3.19
N ALA A 138 12.68 9.86 -3.00
CA ALA A 138 12.17 8.51 -2.87
C ALA A 138 12.81 7.56 -3.87
N LEU A 139 13.33 6.44 -3.38
CA LEU A 139 13.62 5.28 -4.20
C LEU A 139 12.26 4.72 -4.63
N ASN A 140 11.69 5.32 -5.68
CA ASN A 140 10.68 4.67 -6.50
C ASN A 140 11.37 3.43 -7.09
N PHE A 141 11.02 2.26 -6.59
CA PHE A 141 11.30 1.02 -7.28
C PHE A 141 10.35 0.97 -8.48
N GLU A 142 10.72 1.66 -9.56
CA GLU A 142 10.12 1.44 -10.87
C GLU A 142 10.56 0.06 -11.35
N ASP A 143 9.61 -0.89 -11.29
CA ASP A 143 9.73 -2.20 -11.89
C ASP A 143 9.68 -2.05 -13.42
N HIS A 144 10.85 -2.01 -14.06
CA HIS A 144 10.96 -2.11 -15.50
C HIS A 144 10.68 -3.55 -15.92
N ASN A 145 9.40 -3.87 -16.15
CA ASN A 145 9.05 -5.06 -16.89
C ASN A 145 9.44 -4.85 -18.38
N ALA A 146 10.41 -5.65 -18.82
CA ALA A 146 11.00 -5.61 -20.15
C ALA A 146 9.93 -5.81 -21.23
N LYS A 147 9.97 -4.94 -22.25
CA LYS A 147 9.29 -5.19 -23.52
C LYS A 147 10.08 -6.27 -24.25
N ASP A 148 9.46 -7.43 -24.44
CA ASP A 148 9.95 -8.47 -25.31
C ASP A 148 10.20 -7.91 -26.72
N GLU A 149 11.40 -8.22 -27.21
CA GLU A 149 11.88 -7.92 -28.55
C GLU A 149 10.99 -8.57 -29.60
N GLN A 150 10.41 -7.72 -30.46
CA GLN A 150 9.81 -8.14 -31.71
C GLN A 150 10.82 -7.86 -32.83
N ASN A 151 11.48 -8.91 -33.34
CA ASN A 151 11.93 -9.06 -34.72
C ASN A 151 12.29 -10.54 -34.95
N GLN A 152 11.44 -11.27 -35.68
CA GLN A 152 11.62 -11.64 -37.09
C GLN A 152 12.76 -12.63 -37.31
N ASP A 153 12.41 -13.87 -37.67
CA ASP A 153 13.19 -14.61 -38.66
C ASP A 153 12.29 -15.55 -39.47
N GLU A 154 12.56 -15.51 -40.77
CA GLU A 154 11.98 -16.29 -41.87
C GLU A 154 12.31 -17.79 -41.73
N MET A 155 11.32 -18.65 -42.02
CA MET A 155 11.47 -19.83 -42.91
C MET A 155 10.09 -20.41 -43.26
#